data_AF-A0A1I5LBF5-F1
#
_entry.id   AF-A0A1I5LBF5-F1
#
_cell.length_a   1.000
_cell.length_b   1.000
_cell.length_c   1.000
_cell.angle_alpha   90.00
_cell.angle_beta   90.00
_cell.angle_gamma   90.00
#
_symmetry.space_group_name_H-M   'P 1'
#
loop_
_entity.id
_entity.type
_entity.pdbx_description
1 polymer ?
#
loop_
_entity_poly.entity_id
_entity_poly.type
_entity_poly.pdbx_seq_one_letter_code
_entity_poly.pdbx_strand_id
1 'polypeptide(L)' 'MSQTYEFYSARASEAAAEAKKATLDNVRQRALRSEATWLGLAKQARAVAKRREKIELEKAAEREAAASS' A
#
# COMPACT_ATOMS: atom_id res chain seq x y z
N MET A 1 0.44 -4.06 -14.53
CA MET A 1 -0.66 -3.96 -13.54
C MET A 1 -0.08 -3.59 -12.18
N SER A 2 -0.48 -2.47 -11.58
CA SER A 2 -0.17 -2.18 -10.16
C SER A 2 -1.14 -2.94 -9.26
N GLN A 3 -0.64 -3.66 -8.26
CA GLN A 3 -1.51 -4.36 -7.29
C GLN A 3 -2.04 -3.40 -6.21
N THR A 4 -3.04 -3.84 -5.46
CA THR A 4 -3.74 -3.00 -4.45
C THR A 4 -2.96 -2.92 -3.14
N TYR A 5 -3.31 -1.94 -2.30
CA TYR A 5 -2.82 -1.84 -0.92
C TYR A 5 -3.05 -3.15 -0.16
N GLU A 6 -4.26 -3.73 -0.26
CA GLU A 6 -4.62 -4.96 0.46
C GLU A 6 -3.74 -6.14 0.07
N PHE A 7 -3.40 -6.27 -1.23
CA PHE A 7 -2.48 -7.32 -1.67
C PHE A 7 -1.10 -7.19 -1.00
N TYR A 8 -0.51 -6.00 -1.03
CA TYR A 8 0.81 -5.79 -0.44
C TYR A 8 0.77 -5.89 1.10
N SER A 9 -0.32 -5.45 1.73
CA SER A 9 -0.56 -5.58 3.18
C SER A 9 -0.63 -7.05 3.62
N ALA A 10 -1.34 -7.89 2.85
CA ALA A 10 -1.40 -9.33 3.12
C ALA A 10 -0.02 -9.98 3.03
N ARG A 11 0.76 -9.67 1.98
CA ARG A 11 2.13 -10.18 1.82
C ARG A 11 3.09 -9.72 2.91
N ALA A 12 2.95 -8.47 3.38
CA ALA A 12 3.69 -7.99 4.54
C ALA A 12 3.34 -8.80 5.80
N SER A 13 2.05 -9.06 6.02
CA SER A 13 1.58 -9.82 7.18
C SER A 13 2.06 -11.29 7.16
N GLU A 14 2.06 -11.92 5.99
CA GLU A 14 2.62 -13.26 5.79
C GLU A 14 4.11 -13.31 6.14
N ALA A 15 4.90 -12.34 5.63
CA ALA A 15 6.33 -12.26 5.91
C ALA A 15 6.61 -11.98 7.40
N ALA A 16 5.82 -11.12 8.04
CA ALA A 16 5.90 -10.87 9.48
C ALA A 16 5.61 -12.14 10.29
N ALA A 17 4.63 -12.94 9.87
CA ALA A 17 4.30 -14.22 10.51
C ALA A 17 5.43 -15.25 10.33
N GLU A 18 6.09 -15.30 9.16
CA GLU A 18 7.28 -16.13 8.93
C GLU A 18 8.42 -15.70 9.85
N ALA A 19 8.71 -14.40 9.96
CA ALA A 19 9.75 -13.87 10.85
C ALA A 19 9.51 -14.25 12.32
N LYS A 20 8.26 -14.20 12.79
CA LYS A 20 7.87 -14.60 14.14
C LYS A 20 8.07 -16.10 14.41
N LYS A 21 7.86 -16.96 13.41
CA LYS A 21 8.02 -18.42 13.53
C LYS A 21 9.46 -18.88 13.29
N ALA A 22 10.31 -18.03 12.73
CA ALA A 22 11.68 -18.38 12.38
C ALA A 22 12.53 -18.69 13.62
N THR A 23 13.07 -19.90 13.67
CA THR A 23 14.01 -20.38 14.70
C THR A 23 15.46 -20.02 14.38
N LEU A 24 15.78 -19.78 13.10
CA LEU A 24 17.09 -19.35 12.65
C LEU A 24 17.10 -17.85 12.35
N ASP A 25 18.14 -17.15 12.79
CA ASP A 25 18.26 -15.70 12.62
C ASP A 25 18.35 -15.30 11.15
N ASN A 26 19.05 -16.06 10.31
CA ASN A 26 19.14 -15.77 8.88
C ASN A 26 17.76 -15.81 8.17
N VAL A 27 16.89 -16.74 8.57
CA VAL A 27 15.51 -16.86 8.08
C VAL A 27 14.68 -15.68 8.60
N ARG A 28 14.78 -15.35 9.89
CA ARG A 28 14.10 -14.18 10.48
C ARG A 28 14.46 -12.90 9.74
N GLN A 29 15.75 -12.65 9.53
CA GLN A 29 16.24 -11.45 8.86
C GLN A 29 15.80 -11.38 7.40
N ARG A 30 15.77 -12.51 6.69
CA ARG A 30 15.23 -12.57 5.33
C ARG A 30 13.74 -12.20 5.31
N ALA A 31 12.95 -12.79 6.21
CA ALA A 31 11.51 -12.53 6.30
C ALA A 31 11.22 -11.06 6.64
N LEU A 32 11.98 -10.45 7.56
CA LEU A 32 11.85 -9.03 7.89
C LEU A 32 12.20 -8.11 6.70
N ARG A 33 13.20 -8.44 5.88
CA ARG A 33 13.48 -7.68 4.65
C ARG A 33 12.35 -7.79 3.62
N SER A 34 11.74 -8.97 3.50
CA SER A 34 10.55 -9.17 2.67
C SER A 34 9.38 -8.33 3.18
N GLU A 35 9.09 -8.37 4.48
CA GLU A 35 8.06 -7.56 5.11
C GLU A 35 8.27 -6.06 4.83
N ALA A 36 9.49 -5.55 5.04
CA ALA A 36 9.82 -4.15 4.79
C ALA A 36 9.55 -3.74 3.33
N THR A 37 9.89 -4.61 2.37
CA THR A 37 9.62 -4.40 0.95
C THR A 37 8.13 -4.32 0.68
N TRP A 38 7.35 -5.27 1.20
CA TRP A 38 5.90 -5.31 1.04
C TRP A 38 5.20 -4.10 1.68
N LEU A 39 5.64 -3.68 2.87
CA LEU A 39 5.13 -2.48 3.52
C LEU A 39 5.44 -1.21 2.70
N GLY A 40 6.62 -1.13 2.09
CA GLY A 40 6.97 -0.05 1.17
C GLY A 40 6.00 0.05 0.00
N LEU A 41 5.71 -1.08 -0.65
CA LEU A 41 4.77 -1.15 -1.77
C LEU A 41 3.33 -0.85 -1.34
N ALA A 42 2.90 -1.34 -0.17
CA ALA A 42 1.59 -1.02 0.39
C ALA A 42 1.43 0.50 0.60
N LYS A 43 2.43 1.15 1.23
CA LYS A 43 2.42 2.61 1.44
C LYS A 43 2.33 3.36 0.11
N GLN A 44 3.08 2.93 -0.91
CA GLN A 44 3.02 3.54 -2.24
C GLN A 44 1.63 3.37 -2.88
N ALA A 45 1.05 2.18 -2.85
CA ALA A 45 -0.28 1.91 -3.40
C ALA A 45 -1.35 2.76 -2.71
N ARG A 46 -1.29 2.88 -1.38
CA ARG A 46 -2.19 3.74 -0.59
C ARG A 46 -2.02 5.22 -0.96
N ALA A 47 -0.78 5.69 -1.14
CA ALA A 47 -0.52 7.08 -1.53
C ALA A 47 -1.08 7.39 -2.93
N VAL A 48 -0.95 6.46 -3.88
CA VAL A 48 -1.52 6.60 -5.23
C VAL A 48 -3.05 6.64 -5.17
N ALA A 49 -3.68 5.74 -4.40
CA ALA A 49 -5.13 5.71 -4.24
C ALA A 49 -5.66 7.03 -3.66
N LYS A 50 -5.04 7.53 -2.59
CA LYS A 50 -5.41 8.82 -1.99
C LYS A 50 -5.24 10.01 -2.95
N ARG A 51 -4.18 10.02 -3.75
CA ARG A 51 -3.97 11.07 -4.76
C ARG A 51 -5.05 11.05 -5.84
N ARG A 52 -5.45 9.87 -6.29
CA ARG A 52 -6.54 9.72 -7.26
C ARG A 52 -7.86 10.23 -6.70
N GLU A 53 -8.22 9.81 -5.49
CA GLU A 53 -9.43 10.29 -4.81
C GLU A 53 -9.43 11.83 -4.69
N LYS A 54 -8.31 12.42 -4.27
CA LYS A 54 -8.17 13.88 -4.19
C LYS A 54 -8.41 14.56 -5.55
N ILE A 55 -7.79 14.06 -6.62
CA ILE A 55 -7.94 14.63 -7.97
C ILE A 55 -9.39 14.52 -8.45
N GLU A 56 -10.06 13.41 -8.18
CA GLU A 56 -11.47 13.23 -8.60
C GLU A 56 -12.41 14.17 -7.83
N LEU A 57 -12.15 14.42 -6.54
CA LEU A 57 -12.89 15.40 -5.74
C LEU A 57 -12.67 16.83 -6.27
N GLU A 58 -11.43 17.21 -6.57
CA GLU A 58 -11.09 18.52 -7.14
C GLU A 58 -11.80 18.74 -8.49
N LYS A 59 -11.74 17.75 -9.39
CA LYS A 59 -12.46 17.80 -10.68
C LYS A 59 -13.98 17.81 -10.53
N ALA A 60 -14.53 17.12 -9.54
CA ALA A 60 -15.97 17.18 -9.26
C ALA A 60 -16.39 18.58 -8.83
N ALA A 61 -15.65 19.19 -7.90
CA ALA A 61 -15.88 20.56 -7.45
C ALA A 61 -15.75 21.58 -8.60
N GLU A 62 -14.75 21.44 -9.48
CA GLU A 62 -14.60 22.30 -10.67
C GLU A 62 -15.79 22.19 -11.62
N ARG A 63 -16.31 20.96 -11.85
CA ARG A 63 -17.49 20.73 -12.70
C ARG A 63 -18.77 21.32 -12.09
N GLU A 64 -18.95 21.19 -10.77
CA GLU A 64 -20.09 21.78 -10.07
C GLU A 64 -20.04 23.31 -10.09
N ALA A 65 -18.85 23.90 -9.89
CA ALA A 65 -18.65 25.34 -10.00
C ALA A 65 -18.93 25.86 -11.42
N ALA A 66 -18.45 25.17 -12.45
CA ALA A 66 -18.70 25.54 -13.85
C ALA A 66 -20.16 25.35 -14.29
N ALA A 67 -20.92 24.45 -13.64
CA ALA A 67 -22.33 24.24 -13.94
C ALA A 67 -23.26 25.22 -13.21
N SER A 68 -22.77 25.94 -12.20
CA SER A 68 -23.53 26.92 -11.41
C SER A 68 -23.25 28.38 -11.77
N SER A 69 -22.34 28.63 -12.71
CA SER A 69 -22.06 29.93 -13.35
C SER A 69 -22.69 30.03 -14.72
#